data_AF-A0A956PMS5-F1
#
_entry.id   AF-A0A956PMS5-F1
#
_cell.length_a   1.000
_cell.length_b   1.000
_cell.length_c   1.000
_cell.angle_alpha   90.00
_cell.angle_beta   90.00
_cell.angle_gamma   90.00
#
_symmetry.space_group_name_H-M   'P 1'
#
loop_
_entity.id
_entity.type
_entity.pdbx_description
1 polymer ?
#
loop_
_entity_poly.entity_id
_entity_poly.type
_entity_poly.pdbx_seq_one_letter_code
_entity_poly.pdbx_strand_id
1 'polypeptide(L)'
;TFRSKYLHKKAIFALITDPKYQDGMTEEQLFAVYTHVPWTRKVEDTKTTDPEGHPIELLYFIRQNRRDLVMKPNDEYGGKGIFVGWELDDREWDNAIQTALSAHYLVQTRVEVARDSYPSWNSDDEAIQWGEYTVDLDPFVFFGEIEGLLTRLSATALCNVTAGGGGVPTFVLD
;
A
#
# COMPACT_ATOMS: atom_id res chain seq x y z
N THR A 1 -12.41 -12.86 -14.26
CA THR A 1 -13.32 -12.43 -15.36
C THR A 1 -13.02 -10.97 -15.69
N PHE A 2 -13.58 -10.39 -16.76
CA PHE A 2 -13.39 -8.94 -17.01
C PHE A 2 -13.90 -8.07 -15.85
N ARG A 3 -14.96 -8.52 -15.15
CA ARG A 3 -15.53 -7.83 -13.98
C ARG A 3 -14.59 -7.77 -12.78
N SER A 4 -13.80 -8.83 -12.54
CA SER A 4 -12.83 -8.82 -11.43
C SER A 4 -11.62 -7.92 -11.69
N LYS A 5 -11.33 -7.57 -12.96
CA LYS A 5 -10.18 -6.73 -13.34
C LYS A 5 -10.19 -5.35 -12.67
N TYR A 6 -11.36 -4.78 -12.43
CA TYR A 6 -11.51 -3.49 -11.75
C TYR A 6 -11.00 -3.52 -10.31
N LEU A 7 -11.22 -4.64 -9.60
CA LEU A 7 -10.76 -4.83 -8.22
C LEU A 7 -9.23 -4.97 -8.13
N HIS A 8 -8.56 -5.36 -9.22
CA HIS A 8 -7.11 -5.45 -9.27
C HIS A 8 -6.42 -4.11 -9.56
N LYS A 9 -7.16 -3.03 -9.84
CA LYS A 9 -6.59 -1.70 -10.06
C LYS A 9 -6.48 -0.97 -8.73
N LYS A 10 -5.30 -0.41 -8.45
CA LYS A 10 -5.10 0.38 -7.23
C LYS A 10 -6.02 1.61 -7.15
N ALA A 11 -6.53 2.09 -8.30
CA ALA A 11 -7.44 3.21 -8.39
C ALA A 11 -8.74 3.02 -7.60
N ILE A 12 -9.14 1.78 -7.31
CA ILE A 12 -10.30 1.53 -6.44
C ILE A 12 -10.14 2.19 -5.06
N PHE A 13 -8.92 2.20 -4.49
CA PHE A 13 -8.65 2.85 -3.21
C PHE A 13 -8.83 4.37 -3.28
N ALA A 14 -8.45 4.99 -4.41
CA ALA A 14 -8.68 6.42 -4.62
C ALA A 14 -10.18 6.76 -4.72
N LEU A 15 -10.98 5.86 -5.30
CA LEU A 15 -12.43 6.05 -5.41
C LEU A 15 -13.11 5.93 -4.05
N ILE A 16 -12.87 4.82 -3.31
CA ILE A 16 -13.61 4.56 -2.08
C ILE A 16 -13.23 5.51 -0.94
N THR A 17 -12.02 6.08 -0.94
CA THR A 17 -11.57 7.05 0.08
C THR A 17 -11.84 8.51 -0.29
N ASP A 18 -12.42 8.80 -1.46
CA ASP A 18 -12.78 10.15 -1.88
C ASP A 18 -14.26 10.42 -1.58
N PRO A 19 -14.57 11.40 -0.70
CA PRO A 19 -15.96 11.74 -0.33
C PRO A 19 -16.89 11.98 -1.52
N LYS A 20 -16.36 12.40 -2.67
CA LYS A 20 -17.13 12.60 -3.91
C LYS A 20 -17.81 11.31 -4.42
N TYR A 21 -17.24 10.14 -4.15
CA TYR A 21 -17.71 8.85 -4.67
C TYR A 21 -18.32 7.95 -3.59
N GLN A 22 -18.57 8.50 -2.41
CA GLN A 22 -19.10 7.78 -1.26
C GLN A 22 -20.63 7.85 -1.15
N ASP A 23 -21.28 8.61 -2.04
CA ASP A 23 -22.73 8.63 -2.13
C ASP A 23 -23.29 7.21 -2.36
N GLY A 24 -24.24 6.80 -1.53
CA GLY A 24 -24.81 5.45 -1.53
C GLY A 24 -24.04 4.38 -0.73
N MET A 25 -22.90 4.71 -0.11
CA MET A 25 -22.28 3.82 0.88
C MET A 25 -23.03 3.89 2.21
N THR A 26 -23.17 2.74 2.90
CA THR A 26 -23.75 2.70 4.24
C THR A 26 -22.75 3.24 5.28
N GLU A 27 -23.24 3.60 6.46
CA GLU A 27 -22.38 4.03 7.58
C GLU A 27 -21.35 2.95 7.95
N GLU A 28 -21.74 1.68 7.93
CA GLU A 28 -20.86 0.54 8.18
C GLU A 28 -19.75 0.42 7.11
N GLN A 29 -20.08 0.63 5.83
CA GLN A 29 -19.11 0.62 4.75
C GLN A 29 -18.13 1.79 4.85
N LEU A 30 -18.63 2.99 5.15
CA LEU A 30 -17.77 4.16 5.37
C LEU A 30 -16.82 3.93 6.54
N PHE A 31 -17.34 3.42 7.66
CA PHE A 31 -16.54 3.06 8.82
C PHE A 31 -15.42 2.06 8.44
N ALA A 32 -15.76 1.00 7.70
CA ALA A 32 -14.77 0.02 7.24
C ALA A 32 -13.70 0.65 6.33
N VAL A 33 -14.09 1.52 5.40
CA VAL A 33 -13.16 2.23 4.50
C VAL A 33 -12.20 3.12 5.31
N TYR A 34 -12.72 3.98 6.19
CA TYR A 34 -11.89 4.91 6.96
C TYR A 34 -10.99 4.21 7.97
N THR A 35 -11.38 3.03 8.44
CA THR A 35 -10.59 2.24 9.39
C THR A 35 -9.47 1.46 8.71
N HIS A 36 -9.73 0.90 7.52
CA HIS A 36 -8.85 -0.12 6.92
C HIS A 36 -8.16 0.31 5.63
N VAL A 37 -8.61 1.39 4.99
CA VAL A 37 -8.06 1.84 3.71
C VAL A 37 -7.28 3.14 3.92
N PRO A 38 -5.97 3.16 3.65
CA PRO A 38 -5.19 4.39 3.74
C PRO A 38 -5.70 5.42 2.74
N TRP A 39 -5.73 6.69 3.14
CA TRP A 39 -6.11 7.80 2.27
C TRP A 39 -5.34 7.72 0.96
N THR A 40 -6.07 7.76 -0.16
CA THR A 40 -5.50 7.59 -1.50
C THR A 40 -6.14 8.57 -2.47
N ARG A 41 -5.35 9.19 -3.34
CA ARG A 41 -5.86 10.04 -4.43
C ARG A 41 -5.12 9.74 -5.73
N LYS A 42 -5.76 10.04 -6.86
CA LYS A 42 -5.05 10.07 -8.15
C LYS A 42 -4.18 11.33 -8.20
N VAL A 43 -2.94 11.20 -8.66
CA VAL A 43 -2.03 12.34 -8.76
C VAL A 43 -2.46 13.22 -9.94
N GLU A 44 -3.11 14.35 -9.62
CA GLU A 44 -3.63 15.32 -10.59
C GLU A 44 -3.57 16.74 -10.01
N ASP A 45 -3.57 17.74 -10.88
CA ASP A 45 -3.70 19.15 -10.48
C ASP A 45 -5.18 19.47 -10.19
N THR A 46 -5.58 19.23 -8.95
CA THR A 46 -6.98 19.38 -8.51
C THR A 46 -7.08 19.72 -7.02
N LYS A 47 -8.26 20.20 -6.62
CA LYS A 47 -8.66 20.31 -5.22
C LYS A 47 -9.32 19.03 -4.75
N THR A 48 -9.02 18.62 -3.52
CA THR A 48 -9.62 17.45 -2.86
C THR A 48 -9.56 17.63 -1.35
N THR A 49 -9.73 16.55 -0.58
CA THR A 49 -9.57 16.54 0.87
C THR A 49 -8.28 15.84 1.29
N ASP A 50 -7.68 16.29 2.38
CA ASP A 50 -6.59 15.59 3.09
C ASP A 50 -7.12 14.34 3.85
N PRO A 51 -6.25 13.57 4.53
CA PRO A 51 -6.66 12.42 5.34
C PRO A 51 -7.68 12.75 6.44
N GLU A 52 -7.65 13.96 6.97
CA GLU A 52 -8.56 14.45 8.02
C GLU A 52 -9.87 15.04 7.46
N GLY A 53 -9.99 15.15 6.13
CA GLY A 53 -11.19 15.65 5.46
C GLY A 53 -11.19 17.15 5.13
N HIS A 54 -10.10 17.87 5.38
CA HIS A 54 -10.00 19.30 5.07
C HIS A 54 -9.68 19.56 3.59
N PRO A 55 -10.21 20.64 2.99
CA PRO A 55 -9.94 20.98 1.60
C PRO A 55 -8.47 21.37 1.38
N ILE A 56 -7.85 20.80 0.34
CA ILE A 56 -6.46 21.01 -0.05
C ILE A 56 -6.29 21.15 -1.57
N GLU A 57 -5.23 21.83 -1.99
CA GLU A 57 -4.67 21.72 -3.34
C GLU A 57 -3.74 20.50 -3.37
N LEU A 58 -4.10 19.46 -4.13
CA LEU A 58 -3.46 18.14 -4.02
C LEU A 58 -1.95 18.18 -4.29
N LEU A 59 -1.51 18.84 -5.36
CA LEU A 59 -0.07 18.89 -5.70
C LEU A 59 0.75 19.68 -4.67
N TYR A 60 0.16 20.68 -4.04
CA TYR A 60 0.82 21.39 -2.95
C TYR A 60 0.97 20.46 -1.73
N PHE A 61 -0.11 19.78 -1.35
CA PHE A 61 -0.11 18.82 -0.24
C PHE A 61 0.91 17.69 -0.46
N ILE A 62 0.97 17.11 -1.66
CA ILE A 62 1.92 16.03 -1.99
C ILE A 62 3.38 16.49 -1.82
N ARG A 63 3.69 17.73 -2.22
CA ARG A 63 5.04 18.29 -2.05
C ARG A 63 5.40 18.51 -0.59
N GLN A 64 4.50 19.10 0.18
CA GLN A 64 4.76 19.47 1.58
C GLN A 64 4.84 18.25 2.51
N ASN A 65 4.07 17.20 2.23
CA ASN A 65 3.94 16.02 3.10
C ASN A 65 4.71 14.81 2.56
N ARG A 66 5.77 15.04 1.77
CA ARG A 66 6.57 14.00 1.11
C ARG A 66 6.89 12.80 2.02
N ARG A 67 7.33 13.05 3.26
CA ARG A 67 7.81 12.00 4.17
C ARG A 67 6.73 11.01 4.62
N ASP A 68 5.47 11.37 4.43
CA ASP A 68 4.31 10.57 4.86
C ASP A 68 3.53 10.01 3.68
N LEU A 69 4.11 10.08 2.47
CA LEU A 69 3.43 9.71 1.23
C LEU A 69 4.24 8.73 0.41
N VAL A 70 3.51 7.88 -0.32
CA VAL A 70 4.04 7.00 -1.36
C VAL A 70 3.25 7.25 -2.65
N MET A 71 3.95 7.30 -3.79
CA MET A 71 3.30 7.33 -5.10
C MET A 71 3.52 6.00 -5.82
N LYS A 72 2.46 5.44 -6.38
CA LYS A 72 2.47 4.12 -7.02
C LYS A 72 1.71 4.11 -8.35
N PRO A 73 2.18 3.40 -9.39
CA PRO A 73 1.44 3.26 -10.64
C PRO A 73 0.18 2.43 -10.43
N ASN A 74 -0.89 2.78 -11.14
CA ASN A 74 -2.18 2.12 -11.01
C ASN A 74 -2.15 0.63 -11.42
N ASP A 75 -1.36 0.26 -12.44
CA ASP A 75 -1.43 -1.05 -13.10
C ASP A 75 -0.10 -1.83 -13.16
N GLU A 76 0.96 -1.33 -12.53
CA GLU A 76 2.26 -2.03 -12.51
C GLU A 76 2.35 -3.02 -11.34
N TYR A 77 3.11 -4.10 -11.57
CA TYR A 77 3.39 -5.18 -10.61
C TYR A 77 4.84 -5.12 -10.11
N GLY A 78 5.12 -5.76 -8.97
CA GLY A 78 6.49 -6.01 -8.50
C GLY A 78 7.23 -4.80 -7.92
N GLY A 79 6.52 -3.72 -7.56
CA GLY A 79 7.13 -2.53 -6.97
C GLY A 79 7.82 -1.58 -7.96
N LYS A 80 7.78 -1.89 -9.26
CA LYS A 80 8.33 -1.03 -10.30
C LYS A 80 7.60 0.31 -10.34
N GLY A 81 8.37 1.40 -10.36
CA GLY A 81 7.83 2.76 -10.43
C GLY A 81 7.18 3.25 -9.14
N ILE A 82 7.40 2.59 -7.99
CA ILE A 82 7.00 3.15 -6.71
C ILE A 82 7.99 4.24 -6.31
N PHE A 83 7.48 5.41 -5.94
CA PHE A 83 8.24 6.48 -5.33
C PHE A 83 7.91 6.55 -3.84
N VAL A 84 8.91 6.30 -3.02
CA VAL A 84 8.78 6.29 -1.56
C VAL A 84 9.22 7.64 -1.03
N GLY A 85 8.28 8.45 -0.57
CA GLY A 85 8.54 9.86 -0.30
C GLY A 85 9.58 10.08 0.80
N TRP A 86 9.62 9.25 1.85
CA TRP A 86 10.63 9.36 2.91
C TRP A 86 12.05 8.92 2.52
N GLU A 87 12.24 8.25 1.39
CA GLU A 87 13.54 7.79 0.89
C GLU A 87 14.16 8.75 -0.14
N LEU A 88 13.34 9.61 -0.76
CA LEU A 88 13.77 10.55 -1.79
C LEU A 88 14.12 11.92 -1.19
N ASP A 89 14.99 12.67 -1.85
CA ASP A 89 15.16 14.10 -1.56
C ASP A 89 14.05 14.95 -2.22
N ASP A 90 14.01 16.26 -1.93
CA ASP A 90 12.94 17.13 -2.43
C ASP A 90 12.98 17.28 -3.95
N ARG A 91 14.17 17.29 -4.56
CA ARG A 91 14.34 17.40 -6.02
C ARG A 91 13.91 16.11 -6.71
N GLU A 92 14.30 14.96 -6.16
CA GLU A 92 13.88 13.65 -6.63
C GLU A 92 12.37 13.48 -6.55
N TRP A 93 11.76 13.95 -5.45
CA TRP A 93 10.31 13.93 -5.28
C TRP A 93 9.58 14.84 -6.27
N ASP A 94 10.07 16.06 -6.53
CA ASP A 94 9.47 16.92 -7.54
C ASP A 94 9.53 16.30 -8.94
N ASN A 95 10.63 15.63 -9.29
CA ASN A 95 10.75 14.87 -10.54
C ASN A 95 9.78 13.67 -10.58
N ALA A 96 9.60 12.98 -9.44
CA ALA A 96 8.63 11.91 -9.30
C ALA A 96 7.19 12.42 -9.49
N ILE A 97 6.86 13.61 -8.99
CA ILE A 97 5.55 14.25 -9.19
C ILE A 97 5.32 14.54 -10.68
N GLN A 98 6.32 15.05 -11.40
CA GLN A 98 6.21 15.26 -12.86
C GLN A 98 5.96 13.94 -13.61
N THR A 99 6.69 12.89 -13.22
CA THR A 99 6.48 11.55 -13.78
C THR A 99 5.07 11.04 -13.50
N ALA A 100 4.61 11.19 -12.25
CA ALA A 100 3.29 10.77 -11.82
C ALA A 100 2.15 11.52 -12.54
N LEU A 101 2.31 12.82 -12.82
CA LEU A 101 1.37 13.63 -13.60
C LEU A 101 1.29 13.20 -15.07
N SER A 102 2.42 12.77 -15.65
CA SER A 102 2.48 12.31 -17.04
C SER A 102 1.92 10.89 -17.24
N ALA A 103 1.59 10.19 -16.16
CA ALA A 103 1.18 8.79 -16.16
C ALA A 103 -0.02 8.55 -15.21
N HIS A 104 -0.44 7.29 -15.05
CA HIS A 104 -1.55 6.93 -14.17
C HIS A 104 -1.05 6.53 -12.78
N TYR A 105 -0.71 7.52 -11.97
CA TYR A 105 -0.24 7.33 -10.60
C TYR A 105 -1.29 7.68 -9.56
N LEU A 106 -1.13 7.05 -8.40
CA LEU A 106 -1.86 7.34 -7.18
C LEU A 106 -0.87 7.77 -6.11
N VAL A 107 -1.28 8.69 -5.26
CA VAL A 107 -0.62 9.00 -3.99
C VAL A 107 -1.41 8.36 -2.86
N GLN A 108 -0.71 7.84 -1.86
CA GLN A 108 -1.31 7.21 -0.68
C GLN A 108 -0.52 7.60 0.56
N THR A 109 -1.20 7.71 1.71
CA THR A 109 -0.53 7.86 3.01
C THR A 109 0.34 6.65 3.33
N ARG A 110 1.46 6.92 3.99
CA ARG A 110 2.33 5.88 4.53
C ARG A 110 1.55 5.00 5.49
N VAL A 111 1.76 3.69 5.37
CA VAL A 111 1.29 2.69 6.33
C VAL A 111 2.52 2.07 6.99
N GLU A 112 2.48 1.98 8.31
CA GLU A 112 3.47 1.18 9.04
C GLU A 112 3.12 -0.29 8.86
N VAL A 113 4.00 -1.02 8.18
CA VAL A 113 3.82 -2.46 7.99
C VAL A 113 4.39 -3.17 9.20
N ALA A 114 3.65 -4.15 9.72
CA ALA A 114 4.07 -4.95 10.86
C ALA A 114 5.44 -5.58 10.59
N ARG A 115 6.32 -5.51 11.58
CA ARG A 115 7.60 -6.20 11.60
C ARG A 115 7.67 -7.05 12.86
N ASP A 116 8.22 -8.24 12.71
CA ASP A 116 8.45 -9.12 13.85
C ASP A 116 9.70 -9.98 13.63
N SER A 117 10.18 -10.56 14.72
CA SER A 117 11.37 -11.40 14.75
C SER A 117 11.02 -12.82 14.35
N TYR A 118 11.66 -13.33 13.28
CA TYR A 118 11.48 -14.71 12.84
C TYR A 118 12.82 -15.46 12.75
N PRO A 119 12.82 -16.77 13.04
CA PRO A 119 13.98 -17.61 12.82
C PRO A 119 14.12 -17.96 11.34
N SER A 120 15.35 -17.91 10.84
CA SER A 120 15.73 -18.38 9.51
C SER A 120 16.95 -19.30 9.63
N TRP A 121 17.08 -20.24 8.70
CA TRP A 121 18.25 -21.12 8.64
C TRP A 121 19.34 -20.46 7.81
N ASN A 122 20.52 -20.25 8.39
CA ASN A 122 21.71 -19.81 7.67
C ASN A 122 22.56 -21.04 7.29
N SER A 123 22.75 -21.26 5.99
CA SER A 123 23.51 -22.39 5.45
C SER A 123 25.02 -22.27 5.64
N ASP A 124 25.56 -21.05 5.72
CA ASP A 124 27.00 -20.82 5.85
C ASP A 124 27.49 -21.11 7.27
N ASP A 125 26.69 -20.70 8.27
CA ASP A 125 26.98 -20.89 9.70
C ASP A 125 26.37 -22.19 10.28
N GLU A 126 25.60 -22.93 9.47
CA GLU A 126 24.79 -24.10 9.88
C GLU A 126 23.98 -23.86 11.16
N ALA A 127 23.38 -22.67 11.28
CA ALA A 127 22.74 -22.21 12.51
C ALA A 127 21.43 -21.45 12.24
N ILE A 128 20.56 -21.43 13.26
CA ILE A 128 19.37 -20.58 13.27
C ILE A 128 19.79 -19.13 13.54
N GLN A 129 19.36 -18.22 12.69
CA GLN A 129 19.51 -16.78 12.87
C GLN A 129 18.16 -16.11 13.01
N TRP A 130 18.06 -15.21 13.98
CA TRP A 130 16.88 -14.39 14.20
C TRP A 130 17.05 -13.07 13.48
N GLY A 131 16.00 -12.64 12.78
CA GLY A 131 16.00 -11.39 12.04
C GLY A 131 14.62 -10.74 12.07
N GLU A 132 14.61 -9.42 11.88
CA GLU A 132 13.39 -8.62 11.78
C GLU A 132 12.85 -8.64 10.35
N TYR A 133 11.67 -9.21 10.15
CA TYR A 133 11.03 -9.29 8.85
C TYR A 133 9.74 -8.49 8.83
N THR A 134 9.47 -7.84 7.71
CA THR A 134 8.13 -7.32 7.41
C THR A 134 7.19 -8.48 7.11
N VAL A 135 6.01 -8.47 7.75
CA VAL A 135 4.99 -9.51 7.60
C VAL A 135 3.89 -9.02 6.66
N ASP A 136 3.64 -9.78 5.60
CA ASP A 136 2.56 -9.55 4.64
C ASP A 136 1.60 -10.74 4.70
N LEU A 137 0.39 -10.50 5.21
CA LEU A 137 -0.65 -11.50 5.43
C LEU A 137 -1.78 -11.30 4.42
N ASP A 138 -1.97 -12.27 3.54
CA ASP A 138 -2.93 -12.25 2.44
C ASP A 138 -4.02 -13.31 2.65
N PRO A 139 -5.15 -13.00 3.30
CA PRO A 139 -6.26 -13.95 3.45
C PRO A 139 -7.00 -14.20 2.13
N PHE A 140 -7.35 -15.47 1.90
CA PHE A 140 -8.29 -15.87 0.86
C PHE A 140 -9.71 -15.88 1.41
N VAL A 141 -10.57 -15.03 0.85
CA VAL A 141 -11.96 -14.88 1.29
C VAL A 141 -12.92 -15.43 0.24
N PHE A 142 -13.81 -16.34 0.65
CA PHE A 142 -14.87 -16.89 -0.19
C PHE A 142 -16.21 -16.70 0.51
N PHE A 143 -17.17 -16.06 -0.19
CA PHE A 143 -18.51 -15.78 0.35
C PHE A 143 -18.55 -15.05 1.70
N GLY A 144 -17.50 -14.29 2.02
CA GLY A 144 -17.37 -13.55 3.28
C GLY A 144 -16.56 -14.28 4.36
N GLU A 145 -16.20 -15.54 4.15
CA GLU A 145 -15.46 -16.36 5.10
C GLU A 145 -13.98 -16.51 4.68
N ILE A 146 -13.08 -16.53 5.66
CA ILE A 146 -11.65 -16.77 5.43
C ILE A 146 -11.43 -18.28 5.30
N GLU A 147 -10.94 -18.72 4.14
CA GLU A 147 -10.72 -20.14 3.84
C GLU A 147 -9.24 -20.52 3.78
N GLY A 148 -8.34 -19.55 3.94
CA GLY A 148 -6.91 -19.77 3.92
C GLY A 148 -6.13 -18.47 3.99
N LEU A 149 -4.83 -18.58 4.21
CA LEU A 149 -3.91 -17.46 4.36
C LEU A 149 -2.65 -17.76 3.56
N LEU A 150 -2.15 -16.76 2.83
CA LEU A 150 -0.77 -16.73 2.35
C LEU A 150 -0.01 -15.71 3.19
N THR A 151 1.05 -16.13 3.86
CA THR A 151 1.95 -15.20 4.57
C THR A 151 3.28 -15.15 3.87
N ARG A 152 3.80 -13.93 3.71
CA ARG A 152 5.11 -13.65 3.14
C ARG A 152 5.91 -12.83 4.13
N LEU A 153 7.16 -13.21 4.33
CA LEU A 153 8.15 -12.43 5.07
C LEU A 153 9.06 -11.71 4.08
N SER A 154 9.45 -10.46 4.37
CA SER A 154 10.47 -9.73 3.60
C SER A 154 11.50 -9.10 4.52
N ALA A 155 12.78 -9.19 4.14
CA ALA A 155 13.85 -8.50 4.87
C ALA A 155 13.83 -6.97 4.64
N THR A 156 13.11 -6.50 3.62
CA THR A 156 13.00 -5.08 3.27
C THR A 156 11.57 -4.57 3.44
N ALA A 157 11.39 -3.25 3.47
CA ALA A 157 10.07 -2.62 3.57
C ALA A 157 9.21 -2.81 2.30
N LEU A 158 9.83 -3.14 1.15
CA LEU A 158 9.12 -3.47 -0.08
C LEU A 158 8.99 -4.99 -0.18
N CYS A 159 7.83 -5.53 0.20
CA CYS A 159 7.50 -6.95 0.14
C CYS A 159 7.32 -7.46 -1.31
N ASN A 160 8.37 -7.35 -2.13
CA ASN A 160 8.44 -8.07 -3.40
C ASN A 160 9.14 -9.42 -3.19
N VAL A 161 8.76 -10.42 -4.00
CA VAL A 161 9.20 -11.83 -3.87
C VAL A 161 10.71 -12.00 -4.10
N THR A 162 11.39 -10.95 -4.58
CA THR A 162 12.83 -10.92 -4.85
C THR A 162 13.66 -10.27 -3.74
N ALA A 163 13.05 -9.66 -2.72
CA ALA A 163 13.72 -8.89 -1.67
C ALA A 163 14.09 -9.72 -0.42
N GLY A 164 14.70 -10.89 -0.64
CA GLY A 164 15.25 -11.72 0.46
C GLY A 164 14.19 -12.30 1.39
N GLY A 165 12.98 -12.50 0.88
CA GLY A 165 11.81 -13.02 1.59
C GLY A 165 11.34 -14.38 1.07
N GLY A 166 10.27 -14.91 1.68
CA GLY A 166 9.69 -16.18 1.28
C GLY A 166 8.26 -16.37 1.79
N GLY A 167 7.52 -17.27 1.15
CA GLY A 167 6.23 -17.73 1.67
C GLY A 167 6.45 -18.61 2.89
N VAL A 168 5.73 -18.34 3.97
CA VAL A 168 5.82 -19.09 5.23
C VAL A 168 4.47 -19.69 5.61
N PRO A 169 4.46 -20.86 6.27
CA PRO A 169 3.22 -21.43 6.80
C PRO A 169 2.64 -20.48 7.85
N THR A 170 1.31 -20.37 7.87
CA THR A 170 0.58 -19.61 8.90
C THR A 170 -0.16 -20.59 9.79
N PHE A 171 0.08 -20.51 11.10
CA PHE A 171 -0.62 -21.32 12.09
C PHE A 171 -1.62 -20.44 12.83
N VAL A 172 -2.90 -20.80 12.76
CA VAL A 172 -3.95 -20.20 13.59
C VAL A 172 -4.01 -21.03 14.87
N LEU A 173 -3.82 -20.39 16.02
CA LEU A 173 -3.87 -21.03 17.32
C LEU A 173 -5.27 -20.86 17.92
N ASP A 174 -5.76 -21.89 18.60
CA ASP A 174 -7.04 -21.89 19.35
C ASP A 174 -6.93 -21.15 20.69
#